data_AF-A0A3D5DJ66-F1
#
_entry.id   AF-A0A3D5DJ66-F1
#
_cell.length_a   1.000
_cell.length_b   1.000
_cell.length_c   1.000
_cell.angle_alpha   90.00
_cell.angle_beta   90.00
_cell.angle_gamma   90.00
#
_symmetry.space_group_name_H-M   'P 1'
#
loop_
_entity.id
_entity.type
_entity.pdbx_description
1 polymer ?
#
loop_
_entity_poly.entity_id
_entity_poly.type
_entity_poly.pdbx_seq_one_letter_code
_entity_poly.pdbx_strand_id
1 'polypeptide(L)'
;MAPANRDTVTDSFNINLHEKRIYSQNGEDGILEFIFSKIGTTNKFSVEFGVGNGSECNTLHLLQNKGWQGLMMDYGAINAARSKTVTRRNRYIRSFKLFRRIIKSVNFMMQNSRREVPQLKFPIDIKKERVTAENIQQLLKKYNTPQNFDLLSIDIDFNDYWVWKSISDYSP
;
A
#
# COMPACT_ATOMS: atom_id res chain seq x y z
N MET A 1 14.12 19.94 55.42
CA MET A 1 14.30 18.88 54.40
C MET A 1 13.22 19.06 53.35
N ALA A 2 13.58 19.47 52.13
CA ALA A 2 12.64 19.55 51.01
C ALA A 2 12.70 18.22 50.23
N PRO A 3 11.57 17.61 49.86
CA PRO A 3 11.61 16.58 48.83
C PRO A 3 11.74 17.25 47.47
N ALA A 4 12.75 16.84 46.71
CA ALA A 4 12.85 17.12 45.30
C ALA A 4 11.75 16.33 44.57
N ASN A 5 10.81 17.03 43.92
CA ASN A 5 10.00 16.40 42.89
C ASN A 5 10.61 16.80 41.54
N ARG A 6 11.38 15.88 40.96
CA ARG A 6 11.87 16.03 39.58
C ARG A 6 10.73 15.63 38.67
N ASP A 7 10.20 16.60 37.93
CA ASP A 7 9.30 16.39 36.81
C ASP A 7 10.01 15.53 35.75
N THR A 8 9.88 14.21 35.81
CA THR A 8 10.21 13.34 34.69
C THR A 8 9.01 13.29 33.77
N VAL A 9 8.88 14.32 32.92
CA VAL A 9 8.07 14.20 31.71
C VAL A 9 8.77 13.16 30.85
N THR A 10 8.27 11.93 30.85
CA THR A 10 8.60 10.99 29.78
C THR A 10 7.96 11.58 28.52
N ASP A 11 8.76 12.20 27.65
CA ASP A 11 8.34 12.52 26.30
C ASP A 11 7.87 11.22 25.65
N SER A 12 6.55 11.01 25.63
CA SER A 12 5.95 9.82 25.06
C SER A 12 6.18 9.87 23.56
N PHE A 13 6.98 8.95 23.03
CA PHE A 13 7.15 8.82 21.60
C PHE A 13 5.78 8.59 20.94
N ASN A 14 5.41 9.46 19.99
CA ASN A 14 4.17 9.36 19.23
C ASN A 14 4.49 9.17 17.74
N ILE A 15 4.39 7.93 17.28
CA ILE A 15 4.67 7.56 15.89
C ILE A 15 3.73 8.22 14.88
N ASN A 16 2.50 8.55 15.30
CA ASN A 16 1.48 9.11 14.41
C ASN A 16 1.82 10.55 13.97
N LEU A 17 2.77 11.22 14.65
CA LEU A 17 3.32 12.50 14.19
C LEU A 17 4.04 12.38 12.84
N HIS A 18 4.39 11.16 12.43
CA HIS A 18 5.03 10.86 11.15
C HIS A 18 4.07 10.36 10.08
N GLU A 19 2.77 10.27 10.35
CA GLU A 19 1.78 9.89 9.33
C GLU A 19 1.82 10.83 8.13
N LYS A 20 1.90 10.22 6.94
CA LYS A 20 1.81 10.93 5.67
C LYS A 20 1.17 10.01 4.66
N ARG A 21 0.06 10.46 4.08
CA ARG A 21 -0.70 9.69 3.10
C ARG A 21 -0.39 10.17 1.68
N ILE A 22 0.36 9.35 0.94
CA ILE A 22 0.73 9.56 -0.47
C ILE A 22 0.04 8.49 -1.32
N TYR A 23 0.34 7.21 -1.05
CA TYR A 23 -0.28 6.08 -1.74
C TYR A 23 -1.01 5.14 -0.78
N SER A 24 -0.55 5.02 0.47
CA SER A 24 -1.19 4.19 1.50
C SER A 24 -2.62 4.63 1.86
N GLN A 25 -3.34 3.78 2.59
CA GLN A 25 -4.72 4.04 2.98
C GLN A 25 -4.81 5.01 4.16
N ASN A 26 -3.96 4.88 5.18
CA ASN A 26 -4.09 5.59 6.46
C ASN A 26 -2.86 6.40 6.87
N GLY A 27 -1.84 6.54 6.01
CA GLY A 27 -0.65 7.35 6.30
C GLY A 27 0.62 6.56 6.59
N GLU A 28 0.58 5.25 6.33
CA GLU A 28 1.67 4.31 6.46
C GLU A 28 2.91 4.75 5.65
N ASP A 29 2.75 5.50 4.56
CA ASP A 29 3.90 5.99 3.76
C ASP A 29 4.89 6.79 4.60
N GLY A 30 4.38 7.71 5.44
CA GLY A 30 5.21 8.54 6.32
C GLY A 30 5.75 7.78 7.52
N ILE A 31 4.96 6.85 8.06
CA ILE A 31 5.38 5.98 9.17
C ILE A 31 6.55 5.11 8.72
N LEU A 32 6.44 4.43 7.56
CA LEU A 32 7.50 3.59 7.02
C LEU A 32 8.75 4.41 6.69
N GLU A 33 8.59 5.60 6.08
CA GLU A 33 9.72 6.51 5.85
C GLU A 33 10.43 6.86 7.17
N PHE A 34 9.68 7.17 8.22
CA PHE A 34 10.25 7.46 9.53
C PHE A 34 10.97 6.25 10.12
N ILE A 35 10.35 5.06 10.12
CA ILE A 35 10.95 3.84 10.66
C ILE A 35 12.30 3.56 9.97
N PHE A 36 12.33 3.52 8.63
CA PHE A 36 13.56 3.25 7.89
C PHE A 36 14.60 4.37 8.00
N SER A 37 14.20 5.61 8.31
CA SER A 37 15.14 6.67 8.67
C SER A 37 15.86 6.42 10.00
N LYS A 38 15.29 5.60 10.89
CA LYS A 38 15.84 5.26 12.21
C LYS A 38 16.62 3.96 12.20
N ILE A 39 16.10 2.92 11.55
CA ILE A 39 16.71 1.58 11.58
C ILE A 39 17.66 1.34 10.39
N GLY A 40 17.64 2.21 9.37
CA GLY A 40 18.40 2.02 8.14
C GLY A 40 17.78 0.96 7.23
N THR A 41 18.47 0.64 6.13
CA THR A 41 18.04 -0.33 5.11
C THR A 41 19.23 -1.18 4.67
N THR A 42 19.00 -2.40 4.22
CA THR A 42 20.03 -3.23 3.58
C THR A 42 19.98 -3.11 2.06
N ASN A 43 18.98 -3.71 1.43
CA ASN A 43 18.88 -3.84 -0.03
C ASN A 43 17.70 -3.06 -0.64
N LYS A 44 16.89 -2.39 0.20
CA LYS A 44 15.71 -1.63 -0.19
C LYS A 44 14.76 -2.47 -1.05
N PHE A 45 14.57 -3.73 -0.68
CA PHE A 45 13.62 -4.62 -1.31
C PHE A 45 12.41 -4.82 -0.39
N SER A 46 11.20 -4.62 -0.91
CA SER A 46 9.97 -4.88 -0.18
C SER A 46 9.11 -5.95 -0.86
N VAL A 47 8.34 -6.68 -0.07
CA VAL A 47 7.32 -7.62 -0.53
C VAL A 47 5.98 -7.22 0.08
N GLU A 48 4.95 -7.09 -0.75
CA GLU A 48 3.59 -6.75 -0.30
C GLU A 48 2.56 -7.72 -0.91
N PHE A 49 1.76 -8.34 -0.04
CA PHE A 49 0.59 -9.14 -0.42
C PHE A 49 -0.69 -8.39 -0.06
N GLY A 50 -1.72 -8.48 -0.91
CA GLY A 50 -2.99 -7.80 -0.68
C GLY A 50 -3.08 -6.41 -1.27
N VAL A 51 -2.33 -6.13 -2.35
CA VAL A 51 -2.24 -4.77 -2.93
C VAL A 51 -3.47 -4.34 -3.73
N GLY A 52 -4.49 -5.21 -3.86
CA GLY A 52 -5.68 -4.97 -4.66
C GLY A 52 -5.36 -4.59 -6.11
N ASN A 53 -5.78 -3.38 -6.51
CA ASN A 53 -5.52 -2.83 -7.84
C ASN A 53 -4.29 -1.88 -7.91
N GLY A 54 -3.53 -1.76 -6.81
CA GLY A 54 -2.37 -0.87 -6.72
C GLY A 54 -2.68 0.58 -6.35
N SER A 55 -3.92 0.93 -5.97
CA SER A 55 -4.30 2.30 -5.63
C SER A 55 -3.98 2.70 -4.19
N GLU A 56 -4.02 1.72 -3.27
CA GLU A 56 -3.79 1.92 -1.84
C GLU A 56 -2.81 0.84 -1.37
N CYS A 57 -1.52 1.15 -1.34
CA CYS A 57 -0.46 0.18 -1.00
C CYS A 57 0.57 0.84 -0.08
N ASN A 58 1.02 0.08 0.91
CA ASN A 58 1.94 0.56 1.94
C ASN A 58 3.35 0.75 1.38
N THR A 59 3.77 -0.09 0.43
CA THR A 59 5.13 -0.06 -0.11
C THR A 59 5.29 0.87 -1.32
N LEU A 60 4.19 1.34 -1.92
CA LEU A 60 4.24 2.03 -3.21
C LEU A 60 5.01 3.36 -3.14
N HIS A 61 4.97 4.06 -2.01
CA HIS A 61 5.80 5.26 -1.82
C HIS A 61 7.29 4.94 -1.83
N LEU A 62 7.70 3.85 -1.19
CA LEU A 62 9.09 3.41 -1.15
C LEU A 62 9.60 3.11 -2.57
N LEU A 63 8.79 2.39 -3.36
CA LEU A 63 9.10 2.07 -4.75
C LEU A 63 9.19 3.35 -5.59
N GLN A 64 8.12 4.13 -5.68
CA GLN A 64 8.02 5.27 -6.60
C GLN A 64 8.95 6.43 -6.23
N ASN A 65 9.29 6.60 -4.95
CA ASN A 65 9.94 7.82 -4.48
C ASN A 65 11.22 7.63 -3.69
N LYS A 66 11.52 6.42 -3.17
CA LYS A 66 12.68 6.20 -2.28
C LYS A 66 13.72 5.23 -2.87
N GLY A 67 13.52 4.81 -4.12
CA GLY A 67 14.46 3.96 -4.85
C GLY A 67 14.44 2.51 -4.40
N TRP A 68 13.32 2.07 -3.81
CA TRP A 68 13.14 0.66 -3.46
C TRP A 68 12.69 -0.14 -4.68
N GLN A 69 13.02 -1.43 -4.65
CA GLN A 69 12.44 -2.44 -5.53
C GLN A 69 11.45 -3.28 -4.73
N GLY A 70 10.58 -4.02 -5.40
CA GLY A 70 9.71 -4.91 -4.67
C GLY A 70 8.82 -5.81 -5.50
N LEU A 71 8.25 -6.79 -4.80
CA LEU A 71 7.25 -7.72 -5.31
C LEU A 71 5.89 -7.35 -4.72
N MET A 72 4.91 -7.05 -5.58
CA MET A 72 3.53 -6.77 -5.20
C MET A 72 2.62 -7.88 -5.75
N MET A 73 1.77 -8.47 -4.90
CA MET A 73 0.88 -9.56 -5.31
C MET A 73 -0.55 -9.38 -4.79
N ASP A 74 -1.52 -9.68 -5.67
CA ASP A 74 -2.94 -9.75 -5.29
C ASP A 74 -3.73 -10.60 -6.28
N TYR A 75 -4.68 -11.41 -5.81
CA TYR A 75 -5.51 -12.25 -6.67
C TYR A 75 -6.58 -11.47 -7.44
N GLY A 76 -7.11 -10.42 -6.80
CA GLY A 76 -8.04 -9.44 -7.34
C GLY A 76 -7.38 -8.40 -8.25
N ALA A 77 -6.05 -8.45 -8.42
CA ALA A 77 -5.34 -7.63 -9.39
C ALA A 77 -5.95 -7.85 -10.79
N ILE A 78 -6.69 -6.85 -11.26
CA ILE A 78 -6.99 -6.72 -12.68
C ILE A 78 -5.67 -6.31 -13.31
N ASN A 79 -5.29 -6.90 -14.46
CA ASN A 79 -4.14 -6.45 -15.25
C ASN A 79 -4.35 -4.99 -15.67
N ALA A 80 -4.08 -4.10 -14.74
CA ALA A 80 -4.11 -2.67 -14.83
C ALA A 80 -2.71 -2.20 -14.42
N ALA A 81 -1.68 -2.80 -15.03
CA ALA A 81 -0.66 -1.94 -15.63
C ALA A 81 -1.48 -0.86 -16.32
N ARG A 82 -1.51 0.38 -15.78
CA ARG A 82 -2.40 1.46 -16.25
C ARG A 82 -2.35 1.49 -17.78
N SER A 83 -3.26 0.77 -18.43
CA SER A 83 -3.48 0.88 -19.85
C SER A 83 -3.97 2.30 -19.97
N LYS A 84 -3.16 3.11 -20.65
CA LYS A 84 -3.44 4.49 -21.02
C LYS A 84 -4.95 4.65 -21.17
N THR A 85 -5.55 5.53 -20.37
CA THR A 85 -6.97 5.93 -20.48
C THR A 85 -8.00 4.90 -19.97
N VAL A 86 -8.59 5.16 -18.80
CA VAL A 86 -9.97 4.72 -18.53
C VAL A 86 -10.76 5.88 -17.93
N THR A 87 -11.19 6.77 -18.81
CA THR A 87 -12.50 7.43 -18.69
C THR A 87 -13.53 6.30 -18.67
N ARG A 88 -13.99 5.85 -17.50
CA ARG A 88 -15.13 4.94 -17.40
C ARG A 88 -16.39 5.69 -17.87
N ARG A 89 -16.66 5.66 -19.18
CA ARG A 89 -17.98 5.99 -19.73
C ARG A 89 -18.95 4.91 -19.28
N ASN A 90 -19.68 5.20 -18.21
CA ASN A 90 -20.78 4.37 -17.75
C ASN A 90 -21.90 4.43 -18.81
N ARG A 91 -22.16 3.31 -19.49
CA ARG A 91 -23.18 3.20 -20.54
C ARG A 91 -24.44 2.57 -19.95
N TYR A 92 -25.00 3.22 -18.95
CA TYR A 92 -26.37 2.98 -18.48
C TYR A 92 -27.01 4.36 -18.23
N ILE A 93 -28.31 4.45 -18.44
CA ILE A 93 -29.13 5.68 -18.55
C ILE A 93 -29.23 6.21 -20.00
N ARG A 94 -29.92 5.44 -20.85
CA ARG A 94 -30.75 6.05 -21.89
C ARG A 94 -32.12 6.36 -21.28
N SER A 95 -32.50 7.64 -21.40
CA SER A 95 -33.82 8.23 -21.14
C SER A 95 -34.15 8.62 -19.68
N PHE A 96 -34.10 9.93 -19.39
CA PHE A 96 -35.25 10.77 -18.98
C PHE A 96 -34.77 12.18 -18.57
N LYS A 97 -35.41 13.24 -19.08
CA LYS A 97 -35.04 14.66 -18.87
C LYS A 97 -35.03 15.10 -17.39
N LEU A 98 -35.64 14.33 -16.48
CA LEU A 98 -35.69 14.59 -15.05
C LEU A 98 -34.39 14.23 -14.31
N PHE A 99 -33.53 13.39 -14.88
CA PHE A 99 -32.31 12.89 -14.22
C PHE A 99 -31.11 13.86 -14.24
N ARG A 100 -31.18 14.96 -15.00
CA ARG A 100 -30.05 15.91 -15.14
C ARG A 100 -29.70 16.68 -13.86
N ARG A 101 -30.67 16.93 -12.97
CA ARG A 101 -30.42 17.65 -11.70
C ARG A 101 -29.69 16.75 -10.69
N ILE A 102 -30.07 15.48 -10.59
CA ILE A 102 -29.41 14.50 -9.70
C ILE A 102 -27.98 14.22 -10.19
N ILE A 103 -27.78 14.02 -11.50
CA ILE A 103 -26.44 13.82 -12.07
C ILE A 103 -25.52 15.03 -11.84
N LYS A 104 -26.04 16.27 -11.87
CA LYS A 104 -25.23 17.45 -11.53
C LYS A 104 -24.79 17.46 -10.07
N SER A 105 -25.69 17.16 -9.13
CA SER A 105 -25.36 17.08 -7.70
C SER A 105 -24.43 15.90 -7.38
N VAL A 106 -24.63 14.74 -8.02
CA VAL A 106 -23.72 13.59 -7.92
C VAL A 106 -22.37 13.90 -8.57
N ASN A 107 -22.32 14.53 -9.75
CA ASN A 107 -21.05 14.95 -10.35
C ASN A 107 -20.34 16.03 -9.54
N PHE A 108 -21.07 16.91 -8.86
CA PHE A 108 -20.51 17.92 -7.96
C PHE A 108 -19.95 17.26 -6.69
N MET A 109 -20.69 16.32 -6.10
CA MET A 109 -20.25 15.53 -4.95
C MET A 109 -19.07 14.61 -5.30
N MET A 110 -19.06 14.05 -6.52
CA MET A 110 -17.97 13.24 -7.08
C MET A 110 -16.75 14.08 -7.50
N GLN A 111 -16.93 15.36 -7.82
CA GLN A 111 -15.82 16.28 -8.06
C GLN A 111 -15.18 16.73 -6.74
N ASN A 112 -15.97 16.89 -5.68
CA ASN A 112 -15.46 17.24 -4.35
C ASN A 112 -14.92 16.04 -3.55
N SER A 113 -15.14 14.80 -3.99
CA SER A 113 -14.66 13.57 -3.33
C SER A 113 -13.49 12.87 -4.04
N ARG A 114 -13.10 13.34 -5.23
CA ARG A 114 -11.94 12.81 -5.95
C ARG A 114 -10.67 13.49 -5.47
N ARG A 115 -9.99 12.87 -4.51
CA ARG A 115 -8.58 13.17 -4.23
C ARG A 115 -7.77 12.95 -5.50
N GLU A 116 -6.88 13.87 -5.83
CA GLU A 116 -5.87 13.64 -6.87
C GLU A 116 -4.94 12.52 -6.39
N VAL A 117 -5.14 11.30 -6.90
CA VAL A 117 -4.21 10.20 -6.64
C VAL A 117 -2.88 10.58 -7.31
N PRO A 118 -1.76 10.61 -6.56
CA PRO A 118 -0.48 10.99 -7.15
C PRO A 118 -0.20 10.15 -8.40
N GLN A 119 0.31 10.80 -9.45
CA GLN A 119 0.68 10.07 -10.65
C GLN A 119 1.87 9.15 -10.34
N LEU A 120 1.82 7.92 -10.89
CA LEU A 120 2.96 7.01 -10.85
C LEU A 120 4.07 7.58 -11.73
N LYS A 121 5.31 7.57 -11.22
CA LYS A 121 6.50 7.92 -12.00
C LYS A 121 6.86 6.83 -13.01
N PHE A 122 6.53 5.58 -12.69
CA PHE A 122 6.71 4.44 -13.59
C PHE A 122 5.60 3.40 -13.37
N PRO A 123 5.30 2.56 -14.38
CA PRO A 123 4.32 1.49 -14.25
C PRO A 123 4.67 0.55 -13.10
N ILE A 124 3.65 0.11 -12.38
CA ILE A 124 3.78 -0.95 -11.37
C ILE A 124 3.42 -2.29 -11.99
N ASP A 125 4.09 -3.33 -11.50
CA ASP A 125 3.91 -4.71 -11.94
C ASP A 125 3.38 -5.53 -10.77
N ILE A 126 2.05 -5.66 -10.74
CA ILE A 126 1.34 -6.45 -9.72
C ILE A 126 1.18 -7.86 -10.26
N LYS A 127 1.67 -8.84 -9.52
CA LYS A 127 1.51 -10.25 -9.87
C LYS A 127 0.14 -10.73 -9.44
N LYS A 128 -0.62 -11.22 -10.41
CA LYS A 128 -1.95 -11.78 -10.17
C LYS A 128 -1.83 -13.19 -9.60
N GLU A 129 -1.64 -13.29 -8.30
CA GLU A 129 -1.43 -14.53 -7.58
C GLU A 129 -2.31 -14.61 -6.35
N ARG A 130 -2.84 -15.81 -6.08
CA ARG A 130 -3.49 -16.09 -4.80
C ARG A 130 -2.45 -16.59 -3.82
N VAL A 131 -2.03 -15.74 -2.88
CA VAL A 131 -1.06 -16.12 -1.86
C VAL A 131 -1.70 -17.02 -0.82
N THR A 132 -1.09 -18.17 -0.56
CA THR A 132 -1.48 -19.11 0.51
C THR A 132 -0.24 -19.62 1.24
N ALA A 133 -0.44 -20.25 2.40
CA ALA A 133 0.64 -20.85 3.18
C ALA A 133 1.40 -21.92 2.37
N GLU A 134 0.67 -22.67 1.53
CA GLU A 134 1.21 -23.79 0.75
C GLU A 134 2.06 -23.34 -0.44
N ASN A 135 1.82 -22.13 -0.96
CA ASN A 135 2.45 -21.68 -2.21
C ASN A 135 3.42 -20.51 -2.05
N ILE A 136 3.45 -19.83 -0.90
CA ILE A 136 4.20 -18.57 -0.77
C ILE A 136 5.68 -18.73 -1.11
N GLN A 137 6.32 -19.80 -0.63
CA GLN A 137 7.72 -20.10 -0.91
C GLN A 137 7.99 -20.25 -2.41
N GLN A 138 7.09 -20.96 -3.12
CA GLN A 138 7.18 -21.13 -4.57
C GLN A 138 7.00 -19.80 -5.29
N LEU A 139 6.08 -18.94 -4.84
CA LEU A 139 5.83 -17.63 -5.44
C LEU A 139 7.04 -16.69 -5.26
N LEU A 140 7.62 -16.60 -4.06
CA LEU A 140 8.81 -15.80 -3.81
C LEU A 140 9.99 -16.27 -4.69
N LYS A 141 10.17 -17.59 -4.85
CA LYS A 141 11.18 -18.15 -5.75
C LYS A 141 10.89 -17.85 -7.22
N LYS A 142 9.63 -18.02 -7.65
CA LYS A 142 9.17 -17.77 -9.04
C LYS A 142 9.49 -16.35 -9.49
N TYR A 143 9.37 -15.37 -8.60
CA TYR A 143 9.61 -13.97 -8.91
C TYR A 143 11.01 -13.47 -8.55
N ASN A 144 11.94 -14.38 -8.27
CA ASN A 144 13.34 -14.06 -7.94
C ASN A 144 13.46 -13.08 -6.76
N THR A 145 12.58 -13.21 -5.76
CA THR A 145 12.69 -12.42 -4.53
C THR A 145 14.03 -12.74 -3.85
N PRO A 146 14.80 -11.75 -3.41
CA PRO A 146 16.01 -12.01 -2.63
C PRO A 146 15.65 -12.69 -1.31
N GLN A 147 16.47 -13.64 -0.86
CA GLN A 147 16.22 -14.35 0.41
C GLN A 147 16.17 -13.41 1.60
N ASN A 148 17.02 -12.38 1.62
CA ASN A 148 16.95 -11.30 2.60
C ASN A 148 16.32 -10.07 1.96
N PHE A 149 15.40 -9.40 2.64
CA PHE A 149 14.78 -8.16 2.17
C PHE A 149 14.35 -7.30 3.36
N ASP A 150 14.10 -6.01 3.14
CA ASP A 150 13.97 -5.04 4.24
C ASP A 150 12.54 -4.88 4.77
N LEU A 151 11.53 -5.29 4.01
CA LEU A 151 10.14 -5.07 4.39
C LEU A 151 9.21 -6.15 3.84
N LEU A 152 8.49 -6.82 4.74
CA LEU A 152 7.32 -7.63 4.43
C LEU A 152 6.05 -6.92 4.92
N SER A 153 5.12 -6.63 4.00
CA SER A 153 3.77 -6.14 4.32
C SER A 153 2.77 -7.21 3.89
N ILE A 154 1.91 -7.64 4.82
CA ILE A 154 0.89 -8.66 4.57
C ILE A 154 -0.44 -8.05 4.98
N ASP A 155 -1.36 -7.95 4.03
CA ASP A 155 -2.75 -7.59 4.28
C ASP A 155 -3.65 -8.52 3.45
N ILE A 156 -3.70 -9.79 3.88
CA ILE A 156 -4.47 -10.82 3.19
C ILE A 156 -5.44 -11.45 4.19
N ASP A 157 -6.72 -11.12 4.07
CA ASP A 157 -7.81 -11.61 4.92
C ASP A 157 -7.56 -13.00 5.55
N PHE A 158 -7.88 -13.20 6.83
CA PHE A 158 -7.90 -14.48 7.55
C PHE A 158 -6.67 -15.42 7.51
N ASN A 159 -5.64 -15.18 6.68
CA ASN A 159 -4.55 -16.12 6.43
C ASN A 159 -3.13 -15.53 6.62
N ASP A 160 -3.03 -14.28 7.07
CA ASP A 160 -1.78 -13.53 7.22
C ASP A 160 -0.74 -14.31 8.05
N TYR A 161 -1.17 -14.81 9.21
CA TYR A 161 -0.31 -15.54 10.13
C TYR A 161 0.26 -16.82 9.49
N TRP A 162 -0.56 -17.61 8.81
CA TRP A 162 -0.13 -18.89 8.23
C TRP A 162 0.78 -18.68 7.03
N VAL A 163 0.53 -17.64 6.24
CA VAL A 163 1.43 -17.21 5.16
C VAL A 163 2.77 -16.77 5.73
N TRP A 164 2.77 -15.86 6.70
CA TRP A 164 3.99 -15.41 7.37
C TRP A 164 4.78 -16.60 7.95
N LYS A 165 4.11 -17.49 8.69
CA LYS A 165 4.73 -18.67 9.30
C LYS A 165 5.35 -19.63 8.27
N SER A 166 4.81 -19.67 7.05
CA SER A 166 5.29 -20.57 6.00
C SER A 166 6.51 -20.01 5.25
N ILE A 167 6.82 -18.72 5.44
CA ILE A 167 8.04 -18.09 4.92
C ILE A 167 9.21 -18.52 5.82
N SER A 168 9.93 -19.55 5.38
CA SER A 168 11.01 -20.19 6.16
C SER A 168 12.38 -20.10 5.48
N ASP A 169 12.41 -19.94 4.15
CA ASP A 169 13.65 -19.80 3.36
C ASP A 169 14.05 -18.34 3.13
N TYR A 170 13.28 -17.39 3.69
CA TYR A 170 13.48 -15.96 3.52
C TYR A 170 13.51 -15.25 4.88
N SER A 171 14.28 -14.16 4.96
CA SER A 171 14.40 -13.29 6.14
C SER A 171 14.04 -11.86 5.74
N PRO A 172 12.78 -11.45 6.00
CA PRO A 172 12.41 -10.04 6.04
C PRO A 172 13.06 -9.29 7.22
#